data_AF-L8GCZ5-F1
#
_entry.id   AF-L8GCZ5-F1
#
_cell.length_a   1.000
_cell.length_b   1.000
_cell.length_c   1.000
_cell.angle_alpha   90.00
_cell.angle_beta   90.00
_cell.angle_gamma   90.00
#
_symmetry.space_group_name_H-M   'P 1'
#
loop_
_entity.id
_entity.type
_entity.pdbx_description
1 polymer ?
#
loop_
_entity_poly.entity_id
_entity_poly.type
_entity_poly.pdbx_seq_one_letter_code
_entity_poly.pdbx_strand_id
1 'polypeptide(L)'
;MNLGCMGLSASVFFSGEWDYIAIINARSKGRAPSYPEPRSRARSRTGIASMTDILMPKATAVWLVDNTSLTFEQIAAFCGLHPLEVRGIADGDVARDIRGADPLVNGQLTREELDKAQNDENYRMQAVVSRHAELMKGGKPAPKYTPVSRRQDRPDAIMWFVRNHPEVTDAQIAKMLGTTKSTIESVRNRTHWNSPNIKPVDPVTLGLVGQLALDELVRKAADKKAKDDAKKGGATLQP
;
A
#
# COMPACT_ATOMS: atom_id res chain seq x y z
N MET A 1 8.96 -0.35 -76.98
CA MET A 1 9.37 0.18 -75.66
C MET A 1 9.69 -1.06 -74.82
N ASN A 2 10.94 -1.56 -74.71
CA ASN A 2 12.07 -1.04 -73.91
C ASN A 2 11.57 -0.55 -72.54
N LEU A 3 12.03 -1.00 -71.36
CA LEU A 3 13.30 -1.57 -70.88
C LEU A 3 13.01 -2.73 -69.89
N GLY A 4 13.82 -3.80 -69.72
CA GLY A 4 15.10 -3.88 -68.97
C GLY A 4 14.82 -3.93 -67.44
N CYS A 5 15.36 -4.79 -66.56
CA CYS A 5 16.60 -5.56 -66.46
C CYS A 5 16.42 -6.53 -65.24
N MET A 6 16.54 -7.85 -65.37
CA MET A 6 17.67 -8.74 -64.98
C MET A 6 18.25 -8.65 -63.54
N GLY A 7 18.39 -9.85 -62.93
CA GLY A 7 19.28 -10.23 -61.82
C GLY A 7 18.67 -11.34 -60.94
N LEU A 8 18.80 -12.65 -61.25
CA LEU A 8 19.87 -13.60 -60.81
C LEU A 8 20.23 -13.44 -59.32
N SER A 9 20.29 -14.44 -58.43
CA SER A 9 20.59 -15.88 -58.52
C SER A 9 20.40 -16.53 -57.12
N ALA A 10 20.33 -17.87 -57.06
CA ALA A 10 20.74 -18.75 -55.94
C ALA A 10 19.90 -18.68 -54.64
N SER A 11 19.57 -19.73 -53.89
CA SER A 11 19.90 -21.16 -53.87
C SER A 11 18.97 -21.84 -52.86
N VAL A 12 18.59 -23.09 -53.13
CA VAL A 12 18.46 -24.23 -52.19
C VAL A 12 18.01 -23.91 -50.76
N PHE A 13 16.79 -24.28 -50.33
CA PHE A 13 16.50 -24.71 -48.93
C PHE A 13 15.08 -25.33 -48.91
N PHE A 14 14.97 -26.66 -48.98
CA PHE A 14 14.84 -27.61 -47.86
C PHE A 14 13.37 -27.87 -47.48
N SER A 15 12.96 -29.08 -47.85
CA SER A 15 11.73 -29.77 -47.47
C SER A 15 11.56 -29.84 -45.95
N GLY A 16 10.32 -29.78 -45.45
CA GLY A 16 9.99 -30.14 -44.08
C GLY A 16 8.88 -29.30 -43.47
N GLU A 17 7.64 -29.61 -43.82
CA GLU A 17 6.45 -29.10 -43.14
C GLU A 17 6.40 -29.75 -41.74
N TRP A 18 6.71 -28.96 -40.72
CA TRP A 18 6.72 -29.40 -39.33
C TRP A 18 5.30 -29.41 -38.78
N ASP A 19 4.79 -30.61 -38.50
CA ASP A 19 3.60 -30.87 -37.71
C ASP A 19 3.65 -30.08 -36.39
N TYR A 20 2.81 -29.05 -36.29
CA TYR A 20 2.60 -28.23 -35.10
C TYR A 20 2.13 -29.03 -33.86
N ILE A 21 1.81 -30.32 -34.03
CA ILE A 21 1.32 -31.24 -33.00
C ILE A 21 2.48 -31.82 -32.16
N ALA A 22 3.73 -31.81 -32.64
CA ALA A 22 4.88 -32.36 -31.90
C ALA A 22 5.39 -31.46 -30.75
N ILE A 23 5.07 -30.16 -30.76
CA ILE A 23 5.55 -29.21 -29.73
C ILE A 23 4.71 -29.28 -28.44
N ILE A 24 3.47 -29.78 -28.52
CA ILE A 24 2.53 -29.78 -27.38
C ILE A 24 2.80 -30.93 -26.38
N ASN A 25 3.38 -32.05 -26.83
CA ASN A 25 3.56 -33.24 -25.98
C ASN A 25 4.92 -33.35 -25.25
N ALA A 26 5.83 -32.38 -25.41
CA ALA A 26 7.17 -32.42 -24.82
C ALA A 26 7.35 -31.59 -23.54
N ARG A 27 6.28 -31.33 -22.77
CA ARG A 27 6.36 -30.56 -21.51
C ARG A 27 5.73 -31.28 -20.31
N SER A 28 5.96 -32.58 -20.16
CA SER A 28 5.45 -33.36 -19.03
C SER A 28 6.48 -33.73 -17.95
N LYS A 29 7.78 -33.42 -18.09
CA LYS A 29 8.76 -33.59 -17.01
C LYS A 29 9.85 -32.52 -17.05
N GLY A 30 9.56 -31.35 -16.49
CA GLY A 30 10.52 -30.25 -16.38
C GLY A 30 10.16 -29.36 -15.21
N ARG A 31 10.54 -29.78 -14.00
CA ARG A 31 10.54 -28.93 -12.82
C ARG A 31 11.47 -27.75 -13.14
N ALA A 32 10.93 -26.53 -13.19
CA ALA A 32 11.74 -25.33 -13.38
C ALA A 32 12.87 -25.31 -12.32
N PRO A 33 14.12 -24.96 -12.69
CA PRO A 33 15.15 -24.77 -11.69
C PRO A 33 14.69 -23.68 -10.71
N SER A 34 14.56 -24.04 -9.44
CA SER A 34 14.32 -23.09 -8.37
C SER A 34 15.56 -22.23 -8.24
N TYR A 35 15.50 -21.01 -8.77
CA TYR A 35 16.50 -20.00 -8.41
C TYR A 35 16.33 -19.73 -6.91
N PRO A 36 17.39 -19.87 -6.09
CA PRO A 36 17.32 -19.36 -4.74
C PRO A 36 17.03 -17.87 -4.85
N GLU A 37 15.95 -17.41 -4.22
CA GLU A 37 15.67 -15.98 -4.12
C GLU A 37 16.94 -15.27 -3.67
N PRO A 38 17.30 -14.10 -4.25
CA PRO A 38 18.38 -13.31 -3.71
C PRO A 38 18.00 -13.03 -2.26
N ARG A 39 18.71 -13.68 -1.32
CA ARG A 39 18.60 -13.40 0.11
C ARG A 39 18.66 -11.90 0.21
N SER A 40 17.52 -11.30 0.59
CA SER A 40 17.45 -9.88 0.85
C SER A 40 18.65 -9.62 1.77
N ARG A 41 19.62 -8.86 1.26
CA ARG A 41 20.66 -8.32 2.13
C ARG A 41 19.88 -7.46 3.09
N ALA A 42 19.54 -8.03 4.24
CA ALA A 42 19.16 -7.31 5.43
C ALA A 42 20.30 -6.34 5.61
N ARG A 43 20.08 -5.12 5.14
CA ARG A 43 21.01 -4.02 5.28
C ARG A 43 21.17 -3.92 6.78
N SER A 44 22.30 -4.39 7.29
CA SER A 44 22.66 -4.24 8.68
C SER A 44 22.57 -2.75 8.94
N ARG A 45 21.49 -2.33 9.62
CA ARG A 45 21.40 -1.00 10.22
C ARG A 45 22.41 -0.99 11.35
N THR A 46 23.68 -0.92 11.01
CA THR A 46 24.73 -0.46 11.91
C THR A 46 24.36 0.98 12.31
N GLY A 47 24.55 1.26 13.60
CA GLY A 47 24.05 2.43 14.34
C GLY A 47 24.05 3.74 13.55
N ILE A 48 23.07 4.60 13.72
CA ILE A 48 22.68 5.24 14.99
C ILE A 48 21.15 5.38 14.98
N ALA A 49 20.49 5.12 16.10
CA ALA A 49 19.12 5.58 16.29
C ALA A 49 19.15 7.11 16.39
N SER A 50 19.06 7.81 15.25
CA SER A 50 18.87 9.26 15.22
C SER A 50 17.48 9.55 15.77
N MET A 51 17.45 10.09 16.98
CA MET A 51 16.27 10.13 17.86
C MET A 51 15.26 11.22 17.49
N THR A 52 15.28 11.76 16.27
CA THR A 52 14.42 12.87 15.86
C THR A 52 14.21 12.85 14.33
N ASP A 53 13.01 12.49 13.88
CA ASP A 53 12.61 12.61 12.47
C ASP A 53 12.37 14.08 12.10
N ILE A 54 13.46 14.82 11.87
CA ILE A 54 13.39 16.15 11.26
C ILE A 54 12.94 15.98 9.81
N LEU A 55 11.86 16.67 9.42
CA LEU A 55 11.22 16.52 8.11
C LEU A 55 12.15 16.90 6.93
N MET A 56 13.08 17.85 7.13
CA MET A 56 14.01 18.33 6.11
C MET A 56 15.40 18.65 6.70
N PRO A 57 16.22 17.63 7.04
CA PRO A 57 17.42 17.82 7.85
C PRO A 57 18.47 18.73 7.19
N LYS A 58 18.65 18.65 5.86
CA LYS A 58 19.61 19.50 5.13
C LYS A 58 19.17 20.96 5.07
N ALA A 59 17.88 21.21 4.82
CA ALA A 59 17.35 22.57 4.77
C ALA A 59 17.34 23.23 6.16
N THR A 60 17.05 22.44 7.21
CA THR A 60 17.14 22.91 8.60
C THR A 60 18.58 23.20 9.00
N ALA A 61 19.55 22.38 8.57
CA ALA A 61 20.97 22.64 8.82
C ALA A 61 21.45 23.95 8.17
N VAL A 62 21.08 24.22 6.90
CA VAL A 62 21.37 25.51 6.23
C VAL A 62 20.84 26.68 7.06
N TRP A 63 19.58 26.61 7.50
CA TRP A 63 18.98 27.68 8.30
C TRP A 63 19.70 27.86 9.64
N LEU A 64 20.04 26.77 10.34
CA LEU A 64 20.72 26.83 11.64
C LEU A 64 22.13 27.41 11.51
N VAL A 65 22.89 27.05 10.47
CA VAL A 65 24.23 27.61 10.22
C VAL A 65 24.17 29.12 9.98
N ASP A 66 23.17 29.59 9.22
CA ASP A 66 23.08 31.01 8.83
C ASP A 66 22.47 31.90 9.93
N ASN A 67 21.61 31.36 10.80
CA ASN A 67 20.80 32.15 11.73
C ASN A 67 21.17 31.94 13.22
N THR A 68 22.13 31.06 13.53
CA THR A 68 22.48 30.72 14.91
C THR A 68 24.00 30.63 15.11
N SER A 69 24.46 30.83 16.34
CA SER A 69 25.88 30.70 16.72
C SER A 69 26.23 29.30 17.26
N LEU A 70 25.48 28.28 16.84
CA LEU A 70 25.68 26.89 17.31
C LEU A 70 26.93 26.26 16.69
N THR A 71 27.52 25.31 17.40
CA THR A 71 28.65 24.54 16.87
C THR A 71 28.19 23.56 15.79
N PHE A 72 29.08 23.23 14.85
CA PHE A 72 28.77 22.26 13.79
C PHE A 72 28.40 20.88 14.33
N GLU A 73 28.95 20.49 15.48
CA GLU A 73 28.61 19.23 16.15
C GLU A 73 27.19 19.24 16.72
N GLN A 74 26.74 20.35 17.30
CA GLN A 74 25.37 20.50 17.79
C GLN A 74 24.35 20.45 16.66
N ILE A 75 24.61 21.16 15.55
CA ILE A 75 23.75 21.16 14.36
C ILE A 75 23.69 19.75 13.74
N ALA A 76 24.83 19.09 13.63
CA ALA A 76 24.93 17.72 13.13
C ALA A 76 24.13 16.73 13.99
N ALA A 77 24.26 16.84 15.32
CA ALA A 77 23.52 16.01 16.27
C ALA A 77 22.00 16.21 16.18
N PHE A 78 21.55 17.45 15.98
CA PHE A 78 20.12 17.79 15.87
C PHE A 78 19.51 17.36 14.53
N CYS A 79 20.20 17.60 13.42
CA CYS A 79 19.72 17.24 12.09
C CYS A 79 20.00 15.78 11.70
N GLY A 80 20.76 15.03 12.51
CA GLY A 80 21.18 13.67 12.19
C GLY A 80 22.15 13.58 11.01
N LEU A 81 22.91 14.65 10.76
CA LEU A 81 23.90 14.74 9.68
C LEU A 81 25.31 14.53 10.22
N HIS A 82 26.28 14.25 9.35
CA HIS A 82 27.68 14.19 9.75
C HIS A 82 28.24 15.62 9.90
N PRO A 83 29.11 15.92 10.90
CA PRO A 83 29.68 17.27 11.07
C PRO A 83 30.39 17.81 9.83
N LEU A 84 31.01 16.93 9.03
CA LEU A 84 31.62 17.29 7.73
C LEU A 84 30.59 17.79 6.71
N GLU A 85 29.37 17.27 6.71
CA GLU A 85 28.31 17.75 5.82
C GLU A 85 27.85 19.15 6.24
N VAL A 86 27.75 19.41 7.55
CA VAL A 86 27.41 20.73 8.09
C VAL A 86 28.50 21.75 7.76
N ARG A 87 29.78 21.36 7.87
CA ARG A 87 30.91 22.20 7.43
C ARG A 87 30.85 22.48 5.93
N GLY A 88 30.56 21.46 5.11
CA GLY A 88 30.37 21.64 3.66
C GLY A 88 29.19 22.56 3.31
N ILE A 89 28.14 22.61 4.14
CA ILE A 89 27.04 23.57 4.01
C ILE A 89 27.52 24.98 4.36
N ALA A 90 28.26 25.15 5.45
CA ALA A 90 28.82 26.45 5.86
C ALA A 90 29.82 27.01 4.83
N ASP A 91 30.64 26.15 4.23
CA ASP A 91 31.56 26.49 3.14
C ASP A 91 30.83 26.74 1.81
N GLY A 92 29.51 26.49 1.77
CA GLY A 92 28.67 26.65 0.59
C GLY A 92 28.99 25.64 -0.51
N ASP A 93 29.57 24.49 -0.21
CA ASP A 93 29.87 23.43 -1.19
C ASP A 93 28.73 22.41 -1.32
N VAL A 94 28.04 22.14 -0.20
CA VAL A 94 26.90 21.23 -0.12
C VAL A 94 25.61 22.05 -0.06
N ALA A 95 24.62 21.68 -0.87
CA ALA A 95 23.25 22.25 -0.82
C ALA A 95 23.09 23.72 -1.25
N ARG A 96 23.92 24.23 -2.18
CA ARG A 96 23.81 25.59 -2.76
C ARG A 96 22.39 25.99 -3.23
N ASP A 97 21.61 25.04 -3.73
CA ASP A 97 20.26 25.30 -4.27
C ASP A 97 19.13 25.11 -3.24
N ILE A 98 19.45 24.78 -1.98
CA ILE A 98 18.44 24.50 -0.95
C ILE A 98 18.15 25.78 -0.15
N ARG A 99 16.89 26.21 -0.14
CA ARG A 99 16.45 27.29 0.77
C ARG A 99 16.36 26.76 2.20
N GLY A 100 16.97 27.47 3.14
CA GLY A 100 16.90 27.17 4.56
C GLY A 100 15.45 27.10 5.06
N ALA A 101 15.14 26.06 5.83
CA ALA A 101 13.82 25.85 6.43
C ALA A 101 13.88 26.07 7.94
N ASP A 102 13.14 27.07 8.43
CA ASP A 102 13.13 27.44 9.84
C ASP A 102 12.50 26.34 10.72
N PRO A 103 13.25 25.73 11.66
CA PRO A 103 12.74 24.71 12.57
C PRO A 103 11.77 25.24 13.63
N LEU A 104 11.80 26.54 13.94
CA LEU A 104 10.86 27.19 14.88
C LEU A 104 9.48 27.30 14.24
N VAL A 105 9.41 27.76 12.98
CA VAL A 105 8.16 27.88 12.22
C VAL A 105 7.55 26.51 11.94
N ASN A 106 8.40 25.50 11.67
CA ASN A 106 7.95 24.11 11.49
C ASN A 106 7.51 23.44 12.80
N GLY A 107 7.68 24.09 13.95
CA GLY A 107 7.34 23.55 15.27
C GLY A 107 8.20 22.35 15.67
N GLN A 108 9.41 22.24 15.13
CA GLN A 108 10.39 21.18 15.41
C GLN A 108 11.37 21.58 16.52
N LEU A 109 11.58 22.88 16.72
CA LEU A 109 12.42 23.44 17.77
C LEU A 109 11.66 24.56 18.50
N THR A 110 11.91 24.75 19.80
CA THR A 110 11.39 25.88 20.57
C THR A 110 12.46 26.94 20.73
N ARG A 111 12.05 28.20 20.90
CA ARG A 111 12.99 29.31 21.11
C ARG A 111 13.83 29.10 22.39
N GLU A 112 13.19 28.62 23.45
CA GLU A 112 13.85 28.31 24.72
C GLU A 112 14.96 27.25 24.57
N GLU A 113 14.72 26.23 23.74
CA GLU A 113 15.72 25.18 23.49
C GLU A 113 16.90 25.71 22.68
N LEU A 114 16.62 26.59 21.71
CA LEU A 114 17.67 27.24 20.92
C LEU A 114 18.55 28.15 21.79
N ASP A 115 17.95 28.94 22.66
CA ASP A 115 18.69 29.86 23.53
C ASP A 115 19.55 29.08 24.56
N LYS A 116 19.08 27.93 25.07
CA LYS A 116 19.90 27.03 25.90
C LYS A 116 21.09 26.48 25.13
N ALA A 117 20.88 26.04 23.90
CA ALA A 117 21.92 25.49 23.05
C ALA A 117 22.98 26.52 22.63
N GLN A 118 22.58 27.79 22.50
CA GLN A 118 23.51 28.90 22.21
C GLN A 118 24.38 29.27 23.42
N ASN A 119 23.89 29.05 24.64
CA ASN A 119 24.63 29.36 25.88
C ASN A 119 25.56 28.22 26.34
N ASP A 120 25.33 26.98 25.88
CA ASP A 120 26.15 25.82 26.22
C ASP A 120 26.50 25.01 24.96
N GLU A 121 27.78 25.02 24.60
CA GLU A 121 28.33 24.34 23.43
C GLU A 121 28.21 22.80 23.50
N ASN A 122 28.11 22.22 24.71
CA ASN A 122 27.96 20.78 24.90
C ASN A 122 26.48 20.34 24.91
N TYR A 123 25.55 21.29 24.88
CA TYR A 123 24.13 20.99 24.95
C TYR A 123 23.62 20.41 23.63
N ARG A 124 22.93 19.26 23.73
CA ARG A 124 22.33 18.57 22.58
C ARG A 124 20.84 18.86 22.54
N MET A 125 20.43 19.69 21.58
CA MET A 125 19.03 20.04 21.36
C MET A 125 18.16 18.82 21.12
N GLN A 126 16.99 18.78 21.74
CA GLN A 126 15.98 17.76 21.46
C GLN A 126 14.87 18.34 20.58
N ALA A 127 14.56 17.67 19.47
CA ALA A 127 13.48 18.11 18.60
C ALA A 127 12.13 17.84 19.26
N VAL A 128 11.24 18.82 19.20
CA VAL A 128 9.85 18.66 19.59
C VAL A 128 9.15 17.87 18.50
N VAL A 129 8.68 16.67 18.85
CA VAL A 129 7.88 15.86 17.94
C VAL A 129 6.55 16.58 17.70
N SER A 130 6.36 17.09 16.48
CA SER A 130 5.13 17.79 16.12
C SER A 130 3.93 16.82 16.23
N ARG A 131 2.90 17.21 16.99
CA ARG A 131 1.65 16.44 17.18
C ARG A 131 0.94 16.05 15.86
N HIS A 132 1.27 16.73 14.76
CA HIS A 132 0.70 16.44 13.44
C HIS A 132 1.27 15.19 12.76
N ALA A 133 2.47 14.72 13.15
CA ALA A 133 3.02 13.46 12.64
C ALA A 133 2.25 12.23 13.15
N GLU A 134 1.69 12.29 14.36
CA GLU A 134 0.86 11.21 14.91
C GLU A 134 -0.50 11.07 14.24
N LEU A 135 -1.08 12.18 13.76
CA LEU A 135 -2.38 12.19 13.08
C LEU A 135 -2.36 11.59 11.65
N MET A 136 -1.17 11.34 11.09
CA MET A 136 -1.00 10.69 9.78
C MET A 136 -0.87 9.17 9.84
N LYS A 137 -1.11 8.54 11.01
CA LYS A 137 -1.12 7.08 11.15
C LYS A 137 -2.49 6.51 10.76
N GLY A 138 -2.70 6.33 9.46
CA GLY A 138 -3.76 5.44 8.96
C GLY A 138 -4.44 5.92 7.70
N GLY A 139 -3.70 6.01 6.59
CA GLY A 139 -4.32 6.01 5.28
C GLY A 139 -5.28 4.81 5.18
N LYS A 140 -6.52 5.05 4.74
CA LYS A 140 -7.50 3.98 4.50
C LYS A 140 -6.82 2.95 3.61
N PRO A 141 -6.89 1.64 3.93
CA PRO A 141 -6.29 0.61 3.08
C PRO A 141 -6.82 0.79 1.66
N ALA A 142 -5.91 0.84 0.69
CA ALA A 142 -6.27 1.01 -0.70
C ALA A 142 -7.30 -0.05 -1.11
N PRO A 143 -8.28 0.30 -1.97
CA PRO A 143 -9.27 -0.66 -2.45
C PRO A 143 -8.55 -1.85 -3.09
N LYS A 144 -8.74 -3.05 -2.52
CA LYS A 144 -8.11 -4.28 -3.03
C LYS A 144 -8.70 -4.61 -4.40
N TYR A 145 -7.91 -4.51 -5.46
CA TYR A 145 -8.33 -4.92 -6.79
C TYR A 145 -8.42 -6.45 -6.85
N THR A 146 -9.60 -6.99 -7.20
CA THR A 146 -9.75 -8.41 -7.49
C THR A 146 -9.49 -8.65 -8.99
N PRO A 147 -8.57 -9.56 -9.35
CA PRO A 147 -8.24 -9.87 -10.74
C PRO A 147 -9.44 -10.42 -11.50
N VAL A 148 -9.46 -10.24 -12.84
CA VAL A 148 -10.58 -10.60 -13.73
C VAL A 148 -10.97 -12.08 -13.62
N SER A 149 -9.98 -12.97 -13.49
CA SER A 149 -10.21 -14.42 -13.30
C SER A 149 -11.09 -14.72 -12.09
N ARG A 150 -10.89 -14.00 -10.98
CA ARG A 150 -11.61 -14.18 -9.72
C ARG A 150 -12.90 -13.36 -9.61
N ARG A 151 -13.33 -12.70 -10.70
CA ARG A 151 -14.61 -11.95 -10.70
C ARG A 151 -15.81 -12.88 -10.86
N GLN A 152 -15.62 -14.04 -11.50
CA GLN A 152 -16.67 -15.05 -11.68
C GLN A 152 -17.07 -15.71 -10.36
N ASP A 153 -16.19 -15.70 -9.36
CA ASP A 153 -16.44 -16.27 -8.03
C ASP A 153 -17.23 -15.31 -7.11
N ARG A 154 -17.38 -14.04 -7.50
CA ARG A 154 -18.07 -13.03 -6.67
C ARG A 154 -19.59 -13.26 -6.58
N PRO A 155 -20.32 -13.57 -7.67
CA PRO A 155 -21.74 -13.95 -7.59
C PRO A 155 -22.00 -15.15 -6.69
N ASP A 156 -21.10 -16.13 -6.68
CA ASP A 156 -21.19 -17.32 -5.82
C ASP A 156 -21.08 -16.96 -4.34
N ALA A 157 -20.11 -16.11 -3.99
CA ALA A 157 -19.95 -15.56 -2.65
C ALA A 157 -21.16 -14.71 -2.22
N ILE A 158 -21.71 -13.88 -3.12
CA ILE A 158 -22.92 -13.08 -2.84
C ILE A 158 -24.10 -13.99 -2.52
N MET A 159 -24.31 -15.04 -3.32
CA MET A 159 -25.41 -15.99 -3.11
C MET A 159 -25.27 -16.73 -1.77
N TRP A 160 -24.04 -17.05 -1.36
CA TRP A 160 -23.77 -17.62 -0.04
C TRP A 160 -24.16 -16.69 1.11
N PHE A 161 -23.85 -15.38 1.03
CA PHE A 161 -24.30 -14.42 2.04
C PHE A 161 -25.82 -14.29 2.10
N VAL A 162 -26.47 -14.18 0.94
CA VAL A 162 -27.94 -14.05 0.86
C VAL A 162 -28.65 -15.26 1.45
N ARG A 163 -28.09 -16.46 1.30
CA ARG A 163 -28.67 -17.71 1.81
C ARG A 163 -28.37 -17.99 3.28
N ASN A 164 -27.11 -17.80 3.71
CA ASN A 164 -26.67 -18.24 5.03
C ASN A 164 -26.69 -17.12 6.09
N HIS A 165 -26.52 -15.87 5.67
CA HIS A 165 -26.38 -14.72 6.56
C HIS A 165 -27.31 -13.55 6.16
N PRO A 166 -28.65 -13.72 6.26
CA PRO A 166 -29.60 -12.64 5.95
C PRO A 166 -29.50 -11.44 6.91
N GLU A 167 -28.81 -11.59 8.05
CA GLU A 167 -28.49 -10.51 8.99
C GLU A 167 -27.48 -9.50 8.45
N VAL A 168 -26.68 -9.87 7.45
CA VAL A 168 -25.66 -8.99 6.86
C VAL A 168 -26.30 -8.05 5.84
N THR A 169 -26.04 -6.76 5.97
CA THR A 169 -26.59 -5.74 5.05
C THR A 169 -25.88 -5.74 3.69
N ASP A 170 -26.60 -5.40 2.62
CA ASP A 170 -26.03 -5.30 1.27
C ASP A 170 -24.86 -4.31 1.18
N ALA A 171 -24.87 -3.26 2.01
CA ALA A 171 -23.77 -2.30 2.11
C ALA A 171 -22.49 -2.94 2.68
N GLN A 172 -22.62 -3.85 3.65
CA GLN A 172 -21.51 -4.60 4.22
C GLN A 172 -20.95 -5.62 3.21
N ILE A 173 -21.83 -6.33 2.50
CA ILE A 173 -21.44 -7.28 1.44
C ILE A 173 -20.69 -6.55 0.31
N ALA A 174 -21.22 -5.41 -0.14
CA ALA A 174 -20.58 -4.58 -1.17
C ALA A 174 -19.17 -4.14 -0.79
N LYS A 175 -18.99 -3.70 0.46
CA LYS A 175 -17.68 -3.29 0.99
C LYS A 175 -16.70 -4.46 1.12
N MET A 176 -17.18 -5.62 1.56
CA MET A 176 -16.34 -6.79 1.81
C MET A 176 -15.88 -7.47 0.51
N LEU A 177 -16.80 -7.69 -0.43
CA LEU A 177 -16.52 -8.37 -1.71
C LEU A 177 -16.05 -7.41 -2.81
N GLY A 178 -16.06 -6.09 -2.55
CA GLY A 178 -15.71 -5.06 -3.52
C GLY A 178 -16.64 -5.04 -4.73
N THR A 179 -17.94 -5.27 -4.51
CA THR A 179 -18.98 -5.34 -5.55
C THR A 179 -19.96 -4.16 -5.41
N THR A 180 -20.88 -3.99 -6.36
CA THR A 180 -21.93 -2.98 -6.31
C THR A 180 -23.24 -3.55 -5.76
N LYS A 181 -24.09 -2.68 -5.20
CA LYS A 181 -25.43 -3.05 -4.74
C LYS A 181 -26.32 -3.59 -5.86
N SER A 182 -26.19 -3.03 -7.06
CA SER A 182 -26.93 -3.50 -8.24
C SER A 182 -26.61 -4.95 -8.58
N THR A 183 -25.34 -5.36 -8.48
CA THR A 183 -24.95 -6.75 -8.70
C THR A 183 -25.52 -7.68 -7.63
N ILE A 184 -25.55 -7.24 -6.36
CA ILE A 184 -26.14 -8.02 -5.26
C ILE A 184 -27.64 -8.25 -5.51
N GLU A 185 -28.35 -7.21 -5.92
CA GLU A 185 -29.76 -7.28 -6.26
C GLU A 185 -30.02 -8.19 -7.48
N SER A 186 -29.19 -8.10 -8.52
CA SER A 186 -29.31 -9.00 -9.68
C SER A 186 -29.10 -10.48 -9.32
N VAL A 187 -28.18 -10.78 -8.39
CA VAL A 187 -27.96 -12.15 -7.91
C VAL A 187 -29.13 -12.63 -7.06
N ARG A 188 -29.67 -11.77 -6.18
CA ARG A 188 -30.84 -12.06 -5.34
C ARG A 188 -32.09 -12.35 -6.18
N ASN A 189 -32.31 -11.53 -7.21
CA ASN A 189 -33.45 -11.65 -8.12
C ASN A 189 -33.21 -12.66 -9.25
N ARG A 190 -32.06 -13.33 -9.30
CA ARG A 190 -31.67 -14.27 -10.36
C ARG A 190 -31.69 -13.67 -11.78
N THR A 191 -31.49 -12.35 -11.88
CA THR A 191 -31.43 -11.61 -13.16
C THR A 191 -29.99 -11.39 -13.64
N HIS A 192 -28.99 -11.92 -12.92
CA HIS A 192 -27.61 -11.93 -13.39
C HIS A 192 -27.46 -12.85 -14.62
N TRP A 193 -26.66 -12.44 -15.60
CA TRP A 193 -26.46 -13.20 -16.84
C TRP A 193 -25.98 -14.64 -16.60
N ASN A 194 -25.18 -14.87 -15.53
CA ASN A 194 -24.70 -16.19 -15.15
C ASN A 194 -25.55 -16.88 -14.08
N SER A 195 -26.77 -16.41 -13.79
CA SER A 195 -27.62 -16.97 -12.74
C SER A 195 -27.80 -18.50 -12.74
N PRO A 196 -27.90 -19.22 -13.88
CA PRO A 196 -28.07 -20.67 -13.83
C PRO A 196 -26.86 -21.43 -13.27
N ASN A 197 -25.65 -20.86 -13.34
CA ASN A 197 -24.43 -21.52 -12.89
C ASN A 197 -23.98 -21.09 -11.48
N ILE A 198 -24.66 -20.12 -10.86
CA ILE A 198 -24.28 -19.59 -9.54
C ILE A 198 -24.49 -20.66 -8.48
N LYS A 199 -23.44 -20.95 -7.71
CA LYS A 199 -23.48 -21.86 -6.57
C LYS A 199 -23.18 -21.09 -5.28
N PRO A 200 -23.94 -21.30 -4.19
CA PRO A 200 -23.60 -20.67 -2.91
C PRO A 200 -22.33 -21.30 -2.34
N VAL A 201 -21.19 -20.63 -2.51
CA VAL A 201 -19.88 -21.06 -2.02
C VAL A 201 -19.33 -20.02 -1.05
N ASP A 202 -18.69 -20.49 0.03
CA ASP A 202 -18.15 -19.62 1.08
C ASP A 202 -17.03 -18.70 0.54
N PRO A 203 -17.12 -17.37 0.74
CA PRO A 203 -16.11 -16.41 0.30
C PRO A 203 -14.68 -16.66 0.83
N VAL A 204 -14.52 -17.34 1.97
CA VAL A 204 -13.21 -17.70 2.51
C VAL A 204 -12.59 -18.84 1.72
N THR A 205 -13.39 -19.85 1.36
CA THR A 205 -12.92 -20.97 0.53
C THR A 205 -12.51 -20.52 -0.87
N LEU A 206 -13.16 -19.47 -1.39
CA LEU A 206 -12.81 -18.80 -2.64
C LEU A 206 -11.59 -17.87 -2.51
N GLY A 207 -11.08 -17.64 -1.30
CA GLY A 207 -9.95 -16.75 -1.04
C GLY A 207 -10.24 -15.28 -1.33
N LEU A 208 -11.50 -14.87 -1.30
CA LEU A 208 -11.93 -13.47 -1.48
C LEU A 208 -11.87 -12.69 -0.18
N VAL A 209 -12.17 -13.35 0.95
CA VAL A 209 -12.25 -12.77 2.29
C VAL A 209 -11.40 -13.60 3.25
N GLY A 210 -10.78 -12.96 4.24
CA GLY A 210 -10.08 -13.68 5.31
C GLY A 210 -11.05 -14.13 6.41
N GLN A 211 -10.80 -15.29 7.02
CA GLN A 211 -11.65 -15.88 8.06
C GLN A 211 -12.01 -14.88 9.18
N LEU A 212 -10.99 -14.24 9.76
CA LEU A 212 -11.19 -13.26 10.85
C LEU A 212 -12.12 -12.10 10.45
N ALA A 213 -12.02 -11.63 9.20
CA ALA A 213 -12.84 -10.53 8.72
C ALA A 213 -14.30 -10.94 8.50
N LEU A 214 -14.53 -12.20 8.08
CA LEU A 214 -15.87 -12.75 7.94
C LEU A 214 -16.53 -12.93 9.32
N ASP A 215 -15.83 -13.55 10.26
CA ASP A 215 -16.34 -13.81 11.61
C ASP A 215 -16.69 -12.50 12.34
N GLU A 216 -15.85 -11.48 12.22
CA GLU A 216 -16.13 -10.16 12.76
C GLU A 216 -17.37 -9.50 12.13
N LEU A 217 -17.55 -9.66 10.81
CA LEU A 217 -18.69 -9.07 10.11
C LEU A 217 -19.99 -9.73 10.57
N VAL A 218 -20.02 -11.06 10.61
CA VAL A 218 -21.18 -11.83 11.02
C VAL A 218 -21.55 -11.51 12.47
N ARG A 219 -20.57 -11.47 13.39
CA ARG A 219 -20.80 -11.07 14.79
C ARG A 219 -21.41 -9.68 14.88
N LYS A 220 -20.81 -8.68 14.22
CA LYS A 220 -21.31 -7.30 14.21
C LYS A 220 -22.71 -7.17 13.60
N ALA A 221 -23.00 -7.96 12.57
CA ALA A 221 -24.31 -7.98 11.91
C ALA A 221 -25.37 -8.62 12.80
N ALA A 222 -25.05 -9.74 13.45
CA ALA A 222 -25.92 -10.42 14.40
C ALA A 222 -26.24 -9.54 15.62
N ASP A 223 -25.23 -8.89 16.22
CA ASP A 223 -25.42 -7.96 17.34
C ASP A 223 -26.33 -6.79 16.97
N LYS A 224 -26.15 -6.25 15.75
CA LYS A 224 -26.98 -5.15 15.25
C LYS A 224 -28.42 -5.60 15.03
N LYS A 225 -28.63 -6.75 14.40
CA LYS A 225 -29.97 -7.30 14.17
C LYS A 225 -30.68 -7.59 15.49
N ALA A 226 -30.00 -8.18 16.47
CA ALA A 226 -30.55 -8.42 17.80
C ALA A 226 -31.00 -7.11 18.49
N LYS A 227 -30.22 -6.02 18.36
CA LYS A 227 -30.61 -4.69 18.86
C LYS A 227 -31.80 -4.10 18.11
N ASP A 228 -31.83 -4.25 16.79
CA ASP A 228 -32.93 -3.75 15.95
C ASP A 228 -34.24 -4.50 16.24
N ASP A 229 -34.16 -5.82 16.46
CA ASP A 229 -35.29 -6.68 16.83
C ASP A 229 -35.79 -6.36 18.25
N ALA A 230 -34.89 -6.16 19.23
CA ALA A 230 -35.25 -5.73 20.58
C ALA A 230 -35.95 -4.35 20.59
N LYS A 231 -35.55 -3.44 19.69
CA LYS A 231 -36.18 -2.13 19.54
C LYS A 231 -37.56 -2.22 18.88
N LYS A 232 -37.78 -3.18 17.98
CA LYS A 232 -39.08 -3.41 17.32
C LYS A 232 -40.06 -4.23 18.17
N GLY A 233 -39.57 -5.10 19.04
CA GLY A 233 -40.38 -5.92 19.95
C GLY A 233 -41.07 -5.15 21.09
N GLY A 234 -40.81 -3.84 21.24
CA GLY A 234 -41.40 -3.00 22.29
C GLY A 234 -42.78 -2.40 21.96
N ALA A 235 -43.38 -2.71 20.81
CA ALA A 235 -44.62 -2.06 20.37
C ALA A 235 -45.64 -3.03 19.77
N THR A 236 -46.01 -4.11 20.44
CA THR A 236 -47.28 -4.82 20.19
C THR A 236 -47.73 -5.63 21.41
N LEU A 237 -48.21 -4.96 22.46
CA LEU A 237 -49.26 -5.54 23.31
C LEU A 237 -50.58 -5.11 22.67
N GLN A 238 -51.19 -6.00 21.89
CA GLN A 238 -52.59 -5.81 21.47
C GLN A 238 -53.50 -6.07 22.69
N PRO A 239 -54.59 -5.31 22.82
CA PRO A 239 -55.45 -5.30 24.01
C PRO A 239 -56.16 -6.63 24.26
#